data_AF-Q385U1-F1
#
_entry.id   AF-Q385U1-F1
#
_cell.length_a   1.000
_cell.length_b   1.000
_cell.length_c   1.000
_cell.angle_alpha   90.00
_cell.angle_beta   90.00
_cell.angle_gamma   90.00
#
_symmetry.space_group_name_H-M   'P 1'
#
loop_
_entity.id
_entity.type
_entity.pdbx_description
1 polymer ?
#
loop_
_entity_poly.entity_id
_entity_poly.type
_entity_poly.pdbx_seq_one_letter_code
_entity_poly.pdbx_strand_id
1 'polypeptide(L)'
;MFISGLFVLAVALCCTNPTDGCDSNFTLAQVLTLCQITEQLRGLKEVVMKIGPRAVEEALFTLKAKKRSEVSLRRAEEAAERDRNAGFAAERARLAYDSVCEAVEFAEYAATSIEGRASSLLVIQEYYVPFLEDVMLRVGTDAEAAEAQEAAMSCLQTKRSVSPTSLSEAALELRVRLGVRNFRALRRDLHRAAFCLYSLKKTAAKIALARSSVEEIEYLINEAANEAECVSPPKGGIQGQLPSDESDSSNLVTVISAVPICWLLATITRVL
;
A
#
# COMPACT_ATOMS: atom_id res chain seq x y z
N MET A 1 -3.57 -27.17 -4.37
CA MET A 1 -4.37 -27.01 -5.60
C MET A 1 -4.82 -25.54 -5.75
N PHE A 2 -3.91 -24.62 -6.07
CA PHE A 2 -4.22 -23.18 -6.26
C PHE A 2 -4.04 -22.73 -7.72
N ILE A 3 -4.33 -23.63 -8.68
CA ILE A 3 -4.18 -23.32 -10.12
C ILE A 3 -5.52 -22.87 -10.74
N SER A 4 -6.66 -23.00 -10.04
CA SER A 4 -7.98 -22.71 -10.61
C SER A 4 -8.30 -21.21 -10.77
N GLY A 5 -7.81 -20.33 -9.89
CA GLY A 5 -8.14 -18.90 -9.95
C GLY A 5 -7.46 -18.15 -11.10
N LEU A 6 -6.19 -18.47 -11.36
CA LEU A 6 -5.39 -17.82 -12.39
C LEU A 6 -5.77 -18.30 -13.80
N PHE A 7 -6.15 -19.58 -13.94
CA PHE A 7 -6.59 -20.12 -15.23
C PHE A 7 -7.95 -19.59 -15.66
N VAL A 8 -8.90 -19.41 -14.72
CA VAL A 8 -10.22 -18.85 -15.05
C VAL A 8 -10.11 -17.37 -15.42
N LEU A 9 -9.22 -16.62 -14.78
CA LEU A 9 -8.92 -15.24 -15.18
C LEU A 9 -8.24 -15.18 -16.55
N ALA A 10 -7.25 -16.04 -16.80
CA ALA A 10 -6.57 -16.11 -18.10
C ALA A 10 -7.53 -16.51 -19.24
N VAL A 11 -8.41 -17.49 -19.01
CA VAL A 11 -9.40 -17.95 -20.01
C VAL A 11 -10.49 -16.90 -20.25
N ALA A 12 -10.92 -16.17 -19.21
CA ALA A 12 -11.85 -15.06 -19.39
C ALA A 12 -11.21 -13.87 -20.14
N LEU A 13 -9.89 -13.68 -20.01
CA LEU A 13 -9.13 -12.64 -20.69
C LEU A 13 -8.76 -13.03 -22.14
N CYS A 14 -8.56 -14.31 -22.44
CA CYS A 14 -8.29 -14.78 -23.81
C CYS A 14 -9.49 -14.66 -24.76
N CYS A 15 -10.73 -14.58 -24.26
CA CYS A 15 -11.93 -14.47 -25.09
C CYS A 15 -12.24 -13.04 -25.56
N THR A 16 -11.42 -12.06 -25.20
CA THR A 16 -11.54 -10.69 -25.72
C THR A 16 -10.16 -10.20 -26.12
N ASN A 17 -9.61 -10.71 -27.23
CA ASN A 17 -8.61 -9.95 -27.97
C ASN A 17 -9.28 -8.61 -28.33
N PRO A 18 -8.92 -7.50 -27.68
CA PRO A 18 -9.53 -6.21 -27.98
C PRO A 18 -8.92 -5.61 -29.27
N THR A 19 -8.05 -6.36 -29.95
CA THR A 19 -7.36 -5.97 -31.18
C THR A 19 -8.23 -6.10 -32.42
N ASP A 20 -9.21 -7.01 -32.45
CA ASP A 20 -9.84 -7.47 -33.70
C ASP A 20 -10.95 -6.56 -34.25
N GLY A 21 -11.07 -5.32 -33.79
CA GLY A 21 -12.10 -4.41 -34.32
C GLY A 21 -12.09 -2.96 -33.82
N CYS A 22 -10.97 -2.46 -33.30
CA CYS A 22 -10.87 -1.02 -33.11
C CYS A 22 -10.55 -0.38 -34.46
N ASP A 23 -11.58 0.14 -35.13
CA ASP A 23 -11.40 1.08 -36.25
C ASP A 23 -10.34 2.12 -35.85
N SER A 24 -9.29 2.28 -36.66
CA SER A 24 -8.23 3.28 -36.46
C SER A 24 -8.75 4.72 -36.62
N ASN A 25 -10.02 4.89 -36.97
CA ASN A 25 -10.70 6.16 -37.14
C ASN A 25 -11.14 6.80 -35.81
N PHE A 26 -10.19 7.00 -34.90
CA PHE A 26 -10.42 7.82 -33.72
C PHE A 26 -10.33 9.31 -34.06
N THR A 27 -11.32 10.08 -33.63
CA THR A 27 -11.25 11.54 -33.65
C THR A 27 -10.15 12.05 -32.70
N LEU A 28 -9.62 13.26 -32.96
CA LEU A 28 -8.63 13.89 -32.07
C LEU A 28 -9.06 13.89 -30.60
N ALA A 29 -10.32 14.20 -30.30
CA ALA A 29 -10.83 14.21 -28.93
C ALA A 29 -10.79 12.81 -28.26
N GLN A 30 -11.02 11.75 -29.03
CA GLN A 30 -10.95 10.38 -28.53
C GLN A 30 -9.49 9.98 -28.27
N VAL A 31 -8.58 10.33 -29.19
CA VAL A 31 -7.13 10.10 -29.02
C VAL A 31 -6.62 10.79 -27.76
N LEU A 32 -6.93 12.08 -27.58
CA LEU A 32 -6.53 12.83 -26.38
C LEU A 32 -7.08 12.21 -25.08
N THR A 33 -8.30 11.66 -25.12
CA THR A 33 -8.89 10.96 -23.97
C THR A 33 -8.13 9.67 -23.65
N LEU A 34 -7.82 8.87 -24.66
CA LEU A 34 -7.04 7.64 -24.50
C LEU A 34 -5.61 7.94 -24.02
N CYS A 35 -4.97 8.97 -24.57
CA CYS A 35 -3.67 9.47 -24.12
C CYS A 35 -3.71 9.83 -22.63
N GLN A 36 -4.67 10.66 -22.21
CA GLN A 36 -4.81 11.05 -20.81
C GLN A 36 -4.97 9.83 -19.88
N ILE A 37 -5.78 8.85 -20.27
CA ILE A 37 -5.97 7.61 -19.50
C ILE A 37 -4.66 6.83 -19.41
N THR A 38 -3.98 6.64 -20.54
CA THR A 38 -2.71 5.89 -20.61
C THR A 38 -1.64 6.55 -19.75
N GLU A 39 -1.49 7.87 -19.84
CA GLU A 39 -0.56 8.65 -19.03
C GLU A 39 -0.84 8.56 -17.53
N GLN A 40 -2.12 8.56 -17.13
CA GLN A 40 -2.52 8.37 -15.75
C GLN A 40 -2.25 6.94 -15.27
N LEU A 41 -2.49 5.92 -16.10
CA LEU A 41 -2.18 4.54 -15.78
C LEU A 41 -0.67 4.32 -15.63
N ARG A 42 0.18 4.92 -16.48
CA ARG A 42 1.64 4.91 -16.27
C ARG A 42 2.04 5.57 -14.95
N GLY A 43 1.45 6.72 -14.64
CA GLY A 43 1.66 7.41 -13.36
C GLY A 43 1.17 6.63 -12.14
N LEU A 44 0.17 5.75 -12.30
CA LEU A 44 -0.39 4.94 -11.23
C LEU A 44 0.64 4.01 -10.61
N LYS A 45 1.49 3.38 -11.42
CA LYS A 45 2.56 2.51 -10.93
C LYS A 45 3.48 3.27 -9.97
N GLU A 46 3.91 4.47 -10.32
CA GLU A 46 4.79 5.28 -9.48
C GLU A 46 4.13 5.68 -8.16
N VAL A 47 2.86 6.09 -8.20
CA VAL A 47 2.12 6.46 -6.99
C VAL A 47 1.97 5.25 -6.05
N VAL A 48 1.68 4.07 -6.60
CA VAL A 48 1.61 2.83 -5.82
C VAL A 48 2.96 2.49 -5.20
N MET A 49 4.04 2.53 -5.97
CA MET A 49 5.40 2.25 -5.51
C MET A 49 5.92 3.25 -4.49
N LYS A 50 5.36 4.47 -4.45
CA LYS A 50 5.68 5.47 -3.43
C LYS A 50 4.93 5.25 -2.11
N ILE A 51 3.65 4.87 -2.18
CA ILE A 51 2.81 4.76 -0.98
C ILE A 51 2.95 3.40 -0.31
N GLY A 52 2.96 2.32 -1.09
CA GLY A 52 2.97 0.95 -0.56
C GLY A 52 4.14 0.68 0.39
N PRO A 53 5.40 0.81 -0.07
CA PRO A 53 6.57 0.56 0.77
C PRO A 53 6.62 1.41 2.03
N ARG A 54 6.34 2.72 1.93
CA ARG A 54 6.33 3.61 3.09
C ARG A 54 5.30 3.17 4.12
N ALA A 55 4.11 2.78 3.70
CA ALA A 55 3.07 2.37 4.63
C ALA A 55 3.38 1.01 5.30
N VAL A 56 4.03 0.09 4.58
CA VAL A 56 4.56 -1.14 5.18
C VAL A 56 5.65 -0.82 6.20
N GLU A 57 6.54 0.12 5.89
CA GLU A 57 7.58 0.57 6.81
C GLU A 57 7.00 1.17 8.10
N GLU A 58 5.97 2.02 8.01
CA GLU A 58 5.27 2.54 9.20
C GLU A 58 4.66 1.41 10.05
N ALA A 59 4.06 0.38 9.42
CA ALA A 59 3.53 -0.78 10.14
C ALA A 59 4.64 -1.58 10.83
N LEU A 60 5.82 -1.71 10.21
CA LEU A 60 6.98 -2.35 10.83
C LEU A 60 7.49 -1.57 12.03
N PHE A 61 7.49 -0.24 12.00
CA PHE A 61 7.84 0.58 13.16
C PHE A 61 6.86 0.38 14.32
N THR A 62 5.55 0.31 14.03
CA THR A 62 4.53 -0.04 15.03
C THR A 62 4.80 -1.40 15.68
N LEU A 63 5.14 -2.42 14.88
CA LEU A 63 5.48 -3.75 15.41
C LEU A 63 6.76 -3.74 16.27
N LYS A 64 7.78 -2.97 15.87
CA LYS A 64 9.00 -2.80 16.68
C LYS A 64 8.72 -2.13 18.01
N ALA A 65 7.83 -1.12 18.02
CA ALA A 65 7.43 -0.46 19.25
C ALA A 65 6.75 -1.42 20.22
N LYS A 66 5.91 -2.35 19.75
CA LYS A 66 5.35 -3.44 20.59
C LYS A 66 6.43 -4.19 21.36
N LYS A 67 7.51 -4.59 20.71
CA LYS A 67 8.60 -5.35 21.37
C LYS A 67 9.27 -4.53 22.47
N ARG A 68 9.51 -3.23 22.22
CA ARG A 68 10.10 -2.34 23.23
C ARG A 68 9.14 -2.07 24.39
N SER A 69 7.87 -1.81 24.08
CA SER A 69 6.80 -1.65 25.07
C SER A 69 6.63 -2.89 25.95
N GLU A 70 6.81 -4.10 25.40
CA GLU A 70 6.75 -5.35 26.16
C GLU A 70 7.87 -5.44 27.20
N VAL A 71 9.09 -5.01 26.86
CA VAL A 71 10.21 -4.95 27.81
C VAL A 71 9.88 -3.99 28.96
N SER A 72 9.30 -2.83 28.67
CA SER A 72 8.92 -1.86 29.70
C SER A 72 7.74 -2.33 30.56
N LEU A 73 6.77 -3.02 29.97
CA LEU A 73 5.71 -3.69 30.73
C LEU A 73 6.30 -4.70 31.73
N ARG A 74 7.19 -5.59 31.28
CA ARG A 74 7.81 -6.60 32.14
C ARG A 74 8.56 -5.96 33.31
N ARG A 75 9.29 -4.86 33.08
CA ARG A 75 9.97 -4.12 34.16
C ARG A 75 8.99 -3.61 35.22
N ALA A 76 7.85 -3.08 34.79
CA ALA A 76 6.79 -2.62 35.69
C ALA A 76 6.18 -3.80 36.49
N GLU A 77 5.90 -4.92 35.83
CA GLU A 77 5.36 -6.14 36.45
C GLU A 77 6.33 -6.75 37.46
N GLU A 78 7.62 -6.88 37.11
CA GLU A 78 8.67 -7.36 38.01
C GLU A 78 8.83 -6.46 39.25
N ALA A 79 8.62 -5.15 39.11
CA ALA A 79 8.59 -4.23 40.25
C ALA A 79 7.39 -4.46 41.17
N ALA A 80 6.21 -4.73 40.59
CA ALA A 80 4.99 -5.06 41.32
C ALA A 80 5.04 -6.43 42.03
N GLU A 81 5.77 -7.40 41.46
CA GLU A 81 6.04 -8.68 42.12
C GLU A 81 6.94 -8.51 43.36
N ARG A 82 7.88 -7.56 43.31
CA ARG A 82 8.80 -7.26 44.41
C ARG A 82 8.15 -6.42 45.51
N ASP A 83 7.32 -5.46 45.15
CA ASP A 83 6.56 -4.64 46.09
C ASP A 83 5.15 -4.35 45.55
N ARG A 84 4.14 -4.68 46.36
CA ARG A 84 2.72 -4.42 46.03
C ARG A 84 2.41 -2.94 45.79
N ASN A 85 3.19 -2.03 46.36
CA ASN A 85 3.03 -0.59 46.15
C ASN A 85 3.29 -0.17 44.69
N ALA A 86 4.08 -0.95 43.94
CA ALA A 86 4.32 -0.72 42.51
C ALA A 86 3.17 -1.25 41.61
N GLY A 87 2.18 -1.95 42.19
CA GLY A 87 1.09 -2.60 41.44
C GLY A 87 0.23 -1.64 40.61
N PHE A 88 -0.02 -0.42 41.09
CA PHE A 88 -0.80 0.56 40.33
C PHE A 88 -0.07 1.06 39.06
N ALA A 89 1.24 1.23 39.14
CA ALA A 89 2.06 1.60 38.00
C ALA A 89 2.13 0.46 36.97
N ALA A 90 2.31 -0.78 37.43
CA ALA A 90 2.26 -1.96 36.56
C ALA A 90 0.91 -2.12 35.84
N GLU A 91 -0.21 -1.89 36.54
CA GLU A 91 -1.54 -1.93 35.92
C GLU A 91 -1.70 -0.88 34.82
N ARG A 92 -1.24 0.36 35.05
CA ARG A 92 -1.25 1.40 34.02
C ARG A 92 -0.38 1.04 32.82
N ALA A 93 0.81 0.48 33.06
CA ALA A 93 1.69 -0.01 32.00
C ALA A 93 1.00 -1.09 31.15
N ARG A 94 0.26 -2.01 31.80
CA ARG A 94 -0.49 -3.07 31.11
C ARG A 94 -1.62 -2.51 30.22
N LEU A 95 -2.46 -1.63 30.76
CA LEU A 95 -3.54 -1.00 29.98
C LEU A 95 -3.02 -0.21 28.77
N ALA A 96 -1.89 0.48 28.95
CA ALA A 96 -1.22 1.17 27.85
C ALA A 96 -0.64 0.16 26.84
N TYR A 97 -0.03 -0.94 27.29
CA TYR A 97 0.47 -2.00 26.41
C TYR A 97 -0.63 -2.69 25.59
N ASP A 98 -1.82 -2.89 26.16
CA ASP A 98 -2.98 -3.40 25.42
C ASP A 98 -3.33 -2.49 24.24
N SER A 99 -3.25 -1.17 24.44
CA SER A 99 -3.47 -0.19 23.36
C SER A 99 -2.39 -0.25 22.26
N VAL A 100 -1.13 -0.56 22.62
CA VAL A 100 -0.08 -0.86 21.64
C VAL A 100 -0.42 -2.12 20.85
N CYS A 101 -0.93 -3.17 21.51
CA CYS A 101 -1.32 -4.40 20.83
C CYS A 101 -2.45 -4.18 19.81
N GLU A 102 -3.50 -3.44 20.18
CA GLU A 102 -4.59 -3.09 19.26
C GLU A 102 -4.09 -2.31 18.03
N ALA A 103 -3.18 -1.36 18.24
CA ALA A 103 -2.58 -0.59 17.15
C ALA A 103 -1.71 -1.46 16.22
N VAL A 104 -1.02 -2.47 16.76
CA VAL A 104 -0.22 -3.43 15.98
C VAL A 104 -1.13 -4.33 15.15
N GLU A 105 -2.19 -4.90 15.74
CA GLU A 105 -3.17 -5.71 15.00
C GLU A 105 -3.81 -4.91 13.85
N PHE A 106 -4.15 -3.64 14.12
CA PHE A 106 -4.61 -2.73 13.08
C PHE A 106 -3.55 -2.53 12.00
N ALA A 107 -2.29 -2.28 12.36
CA ALA A 107 -1.20 -2.04 11.42
C ALA A 107 -0.93 -3.26 10.52
N GLU A 108 -0.97 -4.49 11.07
CA GLU A 108 -0.80 -5.74 10.31
C GLU A 108 -1.94 -5.97 9.30
N TYR A 109 -3.19 -5.80 9.74
CA TYR A 109 -4.35 -5.88 8.86
C TYR A 109 -4.29 -4.81 7.76
N ALA A 110 -3.93 -3.58 8.15
CA ALA A 110 -3.83 -2.45 7.25
C ALA A 110 -2.71 -2.63 6.21
N ALA A 111 -1.56 -3.18 6.60
CA ALA A 111 -0.47 -3.54 5.70
C ALA A 111 -0.94 -4.55 4.66
N THR A 112 -1.54 -5.67 5.08
CA THR A 112 -2.13 -6.67 4.18
C THR A 112 -3.15 -6.04 3.20
N SER A 113 -3.98 -5.12 3.70
CA SER A 113 -4.96 -4.40 2.88
C SER A 113 -4.30 -3.49 1.83
N ILE A 114 -3.18 -2.84 2.18
CA ILE A 114 -2.40 -2.04 1.24
C ILE A 114 -1.80 -2.91 0.15
N GLU A 115 -1.22 -4.06 0.50
CA GLU A 115 -0.62 -4.97 -0.50
C GLU A 115 -1.65 -5.46 -1.52
N GLY A 116 -2.83 -5.88 -1.07
CA GLY A 116 -3.91 -6.32 -1.96
C GLY A 116 -4.41 -5.20 -2.90
N ARG A 117 -4.46 -3.96 -2.40
CA ARG A 117 -4.86 -2.80 -3.21
C ARG A 117 -3.76 -2.35 -4.17
N ALA A 118 -2.51 -2.33 -3.72
CA ALA A 118 -1.35 -2.03 -4.55
C ALA A 118 -1.27 -3.02 -5.71
N SER A 119 -1.39 -4.31 -5.42
CA SER A 119 -1.40 -5.37 -6.43
C SER A 119 -2.56 -5.20 -7.41
N SER A 120 -3.78 -4.90 -6.92
CA SER A 120 -4.92 -4.63 -7.80
C SER A 120 -4.68 -3.46 -8.76
N LEU A 121 -4.03 -2.39 -8.29
CA LEU A 121 -3.70 -1.22 -9.10
C LEU A 121 -2.63 -1.54 -10.15
N LEU A 122 -1.61 -2.31 -9.78
CA LEU A 122 -0.56 -2.74 -10.69
C LEU A 122 -1.12 -3.67 -11.78
N VAL A 123 -1.99 -4.62 -11.45
CA VAL A 123 -2.65 -5.49 -12.44
C VAL A 123 -3.46 -4.67 -13.46
N ILE A 124 -4.21 -3.65 -13.01
CA ILE A 124 -4.95 -2.76 -13.91
C ILE A 124 -3.97 -2.02 -14.84
N GLN A 125 -2.88 -1.49 -14.30
CA GLN A 125 -1.87 -0.78 -15.07
C GLN A 125 -1.19 -1.69 -16.10
N GLU A 126 -0.72 -2.87 -15.68
CA GLU A 126 -0.03 -3.85 -16.52
C GLU A 126 -0.92 -4.39 -17.64
N TYR A 127 -2.23 -4.52 -17.39
CA TYR A 127 -3.17 -4.96 -18.41
C TYR A 127 -3.46 -3.88 -19.46
N TYR A 128 -3.76 -2.65 -19.03
CA TYR A 128 -4.26 -1.62 -19.95
C TYR A 128 -3.17 -0.78 -20.61
N VAL A 129 -2.01 -0.56 -19.98
CA VAL A 129 -0.97 0.28 -20.58
C VAL A 129 -0.47 -0.30 -21.92
N PRO A 130 -0.07 -1.58 -22.02
CA PRO A 130 0.37 -2.16 -23.29
C PRO A 130 -0.73 -2.13 -24.36
N PHE A 131 -1.97 -2.45 -23.96
CA PHE A 131 -3.12 -2.39 -24.86
C PHE A 131 -3.35 -0.99 -25.43
N LEU A 132 -3.35 0.04 -24.58
CA LEU A 132 -3.58 1.40 -25.01
C LEU A 132 -2.40 1.95 -25.82
N GLU A 133 -1.17 1.54 -25.51
CA GLU A 133 0.02 1.87 -26.30
C GLU A 133 -0.05 1.30 -27.71
N ASP A 134 -0.50 0.06 -27.86
CA ASP A 134 -0.74 -0.54 -29.18
C ASP A 134 -1.82 0.23 -29.97
N VAL A 135 -2.89 0.66 -29.30
CA VAL A 135 -3.91 1.53 -29.94
C VAL A 135 -3.29 2.86 -30.37
N MET A 136 -2.46 3.50 -29.54
CA MET A 136 -1.79 4.75 -29.90
C MET A 136 -0.80 4.58 -31.07
N LEU A 137 -0.06 3.47 -31.13
CA LEU A 137 0.84 3.16 -32.25
C LEU A 137 0.07 3.01 -33.58
N ARG A 138 -1.07 2.31 -33.54
CA ARG A 138 -1.95 2.18 -34.71
C ARG A 138 -2.53 3.52 -35.15
N VAL A 139 -3.06 4.32 -34.22
CA VAL A 139 -3.55 5.68 -34.51
C VAL A 139 -2.44 6.57 -35.05
N GLY A 140 -1.23 6.49 -34.48
CA GLY A 140 -0.05 7.24 -34.94
C GLY A 140 0.37 6.94 -36.37
N THR A 141 0.00 5.78 -36.90
CA THR A 141 0.36 5.32 -38.25
C THR A 141 -0.81 5.47 -39.25
N ASP A 142 -2.03 5.15 -38.81
CA ASP A 142 -3.16 4.88 -39.70
C ASP A 142 -4.31 5.91 -39.59
N ALA A 143 -4.26 6.86 -38.66
CA ALA A 143 -5.33 7.85 -38.53
C ALA A 143 -5.38 8.80 -39.73
N GLU A 144 -6.59 9.15 -40.19
CA GLU A 144 -6.78 10.05 -41.33
C GLU A 144 -6.31 11.50 -41.06
N ALA A 145 -6.42 11.96 -39.80
CA ALA A 145 -6.05 13.31 -39.40
C ALA A 145 -4.63 13.36 -38.83
N ALA A 146 -3.79 14.25 -39.38
CA ALA A 146 -2.41 14.43 -38.93
C ALA A 146 -2.32 14.83 -37.43
N GLU A 147 -3.26 15.65 -36.95
CA GLU A 147 -3.30 16.06 -35.54
C GLU A 147 -3.58 14.87 -34.61
N ALA A 148 -4.35 13.89 -35.06
CA ALA A 148 -4.62 12.67 -34.30
C ALA A 148 -3.39 11.77 -34.26
N GLN A 149 -2.65 11.65 -35.36
CA GLN A 149 -1.38 10.92 -35.41
C GLN A 149 -0.36 11.53 -34.44
N GLU A 150 -0.18 12.86 -34.51
CA GLU A 150 0.75 13.59 -33.64
C GLU A 150 0.37 13.46 -32.17
N ALA A 151 -0.92 13.63 -31.84
CA ALA A 151 -1.41 13.47 -30.47
C ALA A 151 -1.13 12.06 -29.93
N ALA A 152 -1.41 11.01 -30.71
CA ALA A 152 -1.19 9.62 -30.31
C ALA A 152 0.30 9.33 -30.06
N MET A 153 1.18 9.80 -30.95
CA MET A 153 2.62 9.58 -30.81
C MET A 153 3.23 10.40 -29.67
N SER A 154 2.76 11.63 -29.45
CA SER A 154 3.29 12.52 -28.41
C SER A 154 3.02 12.02 -26.98
N CYS A 155 1.96 11.23 -26.78
CA CYS A 155 1.60 10.69 -25.48
C CYS A 155 2.20 9.30 -25.20
N LEU A 156 3.01 8.76 -26.12
CA LEU A 156 3.78 7.55 -25.85
C LEU A 156 4.85 7.84 -24.80
N GLN A 157 4.96 6.94 -23.82
CA GLN A 157 5.95 7.00 -22.72
C GLN A 157 5.83 8.21 -21.76
N THR A 158 4.89 9.13 -21.98
CA THR A 158 4.57 10.21 -21.03
C THR A 158 3.76 9.69 -19.85
N LYS A 159 3.88 10.34 -18.69
CA LYS A 159 3.12 10.00 -17.49
C LYS A 159 2.55 11.26 -16.85
N ARG A 160 1.39 11.14 -16.21
CA ARG A 160 0.77 12.20 -15.42
C ARG A 160 0.66 11.82 -13.95
N SER A 161 0.69 12.85 -13.10
CA SER A 161 0.29 12.68 -11.71
C SER A 161 -1.16 12.18 -11.65
N VAL A 162 -1.42 11.25 -10.73
CA VAL A 162 -2.72 10.59 -10.62
C VAL A 162 -3.31 10.70 -9.22
N SER A 163 -4.61 10.95 -9.17
CA SER A 163 -5.41 10.98 -7.96
C SER A 163 -6.68 10.15 -8.13
N PRO A 164 -7.37 9.77 -7.03
CA PRO A 164 -8.67 9.12 -7.12
C PRO A 164 -9.68 9.92 -7.94
N THR A 165 -9.66 11.25 -7.78
CA THR A 165 -10.53 12.17 -8.54
C THR A 165 -10.19 12.13 -10.02
N SER A 166 -8.91 12.25 -10.39
CA SER A 166 -8.51 12.29 -11.81
C SER A 166 -8.82 10.98 -12.55
N LEU A 167 -8.73 9.82 -11.87
CA LEU A 167 -9.13 8.52 -12.44
C LEU A 167 -10.64 8.42 -12.62
N SER A 168 -11.41 8.97 -11.68
CA SER A 168 -12.87 9.02 -11.78
C SER A 168 -13.32 9.92 -12.91
N GLU A 169 -12.68 11.08 -13.07
CA GLU A 169 -12.89 12.01 -14.19
C GLU A 169 -12.50 11.36 -15.52
N ALA A 170 -11.37 10.67 -15.59
CA ALA A 170 -10.96 9.94 -16.79
C ALA A 170 -11.98 8.84 -17.17
N ALA A 171 -12.58 8.16 -16.20
CA ALA A 171 -13.65 7.18 -16.44
C ALA A 171 -14.93 7.83 -16.99
N LEU A 172 -15.24 9.06 -16.55
CA LEU A 172 -16.36 9.84 -17.08
C LEU A 172 -16.07 10.32 -18.50
N GLU A 173 -14.87 10.85 -18.76
CA GLU A 173 -14.49 11.35 -20.09
C GLU A 173 -14.46 10.21 -21.12
N LEU A 174 -13.95 9.04 -20.74
CA LEU A 174 -14.02 7.82 -21.55
C LEU A 174 -15.45 7.50 -21.99
N ARG A 175 -16.42 7.60 -21.06
CA ARG A 175 -17.83 7.39 -21.36
C ARG A 175 -18.38 8.43 -22.33
N VAL A 176 -18.01 9.69 -22.15
CA VAL A 176 -18.52 10.81 -22.97
C VAL A 176 -17.94 10.76 -24.39
N ARG A 177 -16.66 10.44 -24.55
CA ARG A 177 -15.95 10.54 -25.84
C ARG A 177 -15.93 9.25 -26.65
N LEU A 178 -15.83 8.10 -25.99
CA LEU A 178 -15.71 6.79 -26.65
C LEU A 178 -16.95 5.91 -26.49
N GLY A 179 -17.95 6.36 -25.73
CA GLY A 179 -19.16 5.61 -25.48
C GLY A 179 -18.95 4.41 -24.54
N VAL A 180 -20.04 3.67 -24.28
CA VAL A 180 -20.09 2.68 -23.18
C VAL A 180 -19.73 1.25 -23.62
N ARG A 181 -19.76 0.92 -24.91
CA ARG A 181 -19.60 -0.48 -25.36
C ARG A 181 -18.14 -0.92 -25.39
N ASN A 182 -17.31 -0.29 -26.22
CA ASN A 182 -15.96 -0.78 -26.51
C ASN A 182 -15.01 -0.66 -25.31
N PHE A 183 -15.19 0.37 -24.48
CA PHE A 183 -14.32 0.63 -23.33
C PHE A 183 -15.00 0.41 -21.97
N ARG A 184 -16.03 -0.45 -21.92
CA ARG A 184 -16.77 -0.72 -20.68
C ARG A 184 -15.87 -1.27 -19.57
N ALA A 185 -15.01 -2.22 -19.91
CA ALA A 185 -14.10 -2.86 -18.98
C ALA A 185 -13.12 -1.83 -18.41
N LEU A 186 -12.43 -1.10 -19.29
CA LEU A 186 -11.51 -0.02 -18.92
C LEU A 186 -12.18 1.00 -18.00
N ARG A 187 -13.40 1.44 -18.31
CA ARG A 187 -14.13 2.37 -17.45
C ARG A 187 -14.37 1.83 -16.04
N ARG A 188 -14.79 0.56 -15.93
CA ARG A 188 -15.00 -0.08 -14.61
C ARG A 188 -13.71 -0.17 -13.83
N ASP A 189 -12.61 -0.52 -14.50
CA ASP A 189 -11.31 -0.64 -13.86
C ASP A 189 -10.71 0.72 -13.50
N LEU A 190 -10.99 1.80 -14.24
CA LEU A 190 -10.64 3.17 -13.83
C LEU A 190 -11.38 3.58 -12.55
N HIS A 191 -12.68 3.26 -12.42
CA HIS A 191 -13.41 3.48 -11.16
C HIS A 191 -12.87 2.61 -10.02
N ARG A 192 -12.55 1.35 -10.30
CA ARG A 192 -11.93 0.45 -9.32
C ARG A 192 -10.56 0.99 -8.88
N ALA A 193 -9.76 1.49 -9.83
CA ALA A 193 -8.47 2.08 -9.55
C ALA A 193 -8.60 3.35 -8.71
N ALA A 194 -9.58 4.21 -9.01
CA ALA A 194 -9.89 5.38 -8.19
C ALA A 194 -10.21 4.98 -6.74
N PHE A 195 -11.09 3.99 -6.55
CA PHE A 195 -11.46 3.49 -5.22
C PHE A 195 -10.28 2.84 -4.48
N CYS A 196 -9.51 2.00 -5.18
CA CYS A 196 -8.36 1.32 -4.59
C CYS A 196 -7.27 2.33 -4.20
N LEU A 197 -7.00 3.33 -5.04
CA LEU A 197 -6.03 4.38 -4.76
C LEU A 197 -6.47 5.26 -3.59
N TYR A 198 -7.76 5.62 -3.52
CA TYR A 198 -8.31 6.34 -2.37
C TYR A 198 -8.13 5.54 -1.08
N SER A 199 -8.53 4.27 -1.11
CA SER A 199 -8.46 3.39 0.06
C SER A 199 -7.02 3.13 0.49
N LEU A 200 -6.11 2.97 -0.46
CA LEU A 200 -4.68 2.81 -0.21
C LEU A 200 -4.08 4.05 0.46
N LYS A 201 -4.38 5.26 -0.06
CA LYS A 201 -3.96 6.53 0.57
C LYS A 201 -4.53 6.68 1.99
N LYS A 202 -5.81 6.37 2.17
CA LYS A 202 -6.49 6.47 3.47
C LYS A 202 -5.92 5.48 4.48
N THR A 203 -5.70 4.23 4.09
CA THR A 203 -5.13 3.21 4.97
C THR A 203 -3.69 3.55 5.33
N ALA A 204 -2.86 4.01 4.37
CA ALA A 204 -1.49 4.46 4.65
C ALA A 204 -1.45 5.60 5.68
N ALA A 205 -2.33 6.59 5.55
CA ALA A 205 -2.44 7.68 6.53
C ALA A 205 -2.84 7.18 7.92
N LYS A 206 -3.75 6.20 8.01
CA LYS A 206 -4.15 5.61 9.29
C LYS A 206 -3.02 4.80 9.95
N ILE A 207 -2.21 4.08 9.18
CA ILE A 207 -1.04 3.37 9.73
C ILE A 207 -0.05 4.39 10.30
N ALA A 208 0.23 5.48 9.59
CA ALA A 208 1.10 6.54 10.10
C ALA A 208 0.59 7.15 11.41
N LEU A 209 -0.73 7.36 11.54
CA LEU A 209 -1.35 7.81 12.79
C LEU A 209 -1.24 6.75 13.90
N ALA A 210 -1.46 5.47 13.60
CA ALA A 210 -1.30 4.39 14.57
C ALA A 210 0.14 4.30 15.07
N ARG A 211 1.12 4.44 14.17
CA ARG A 211 2.55 4.52 14.51
C ARG A 211 2.85 5.68 15.47
N SER A 212 2.35 6.89 15.17
CA SER A 212 2.52 8.06 16.05
C SER A 212 1.87 7.84 17.42
N SER A 213 0.66 7.28 17.46
CA SER A 213 -0.05 6.99 18.71
C SER A 213 0.70 5.95 19.54
N VAL A 214 1.29 4.94 18.91
CA VAL A 214 2.09 3.93 19.63
C VAL A 214 3.37 4.52 20.22
N GLU A 215 4.02 5.49 19.57
CA GLU A 215 5.16 6.19 20.16
C GLU A 215 4.77 6.98 21.43
N GLU A 216 3.61 7.63 21.42
CA GLU A 216 3.06 8.32 22.60
C GLU A 216 2.70 7.33 23.72
N ILE A 217 2.08 6.21 23.37
CA ILE A 217 1.72 5.17 24.34
C ILE A 217 2.98 4.50 24.91
N GLU A 218 4.02 4.27 24.09
CA GLU A 218 5.30 3.74 24.54
C GLU A 218 5.93 4.65 25.61
N TYR A 219 5.79 5.97 25.49
CA TYR A 219 6.21 6.91 26.55
C TYR A 219 5.45 6.67 27.86
N LEU A 220 4.13 6.49 27.81
CA LEU A 220 3.31 6.23 29.01
C LEU A 220 3.67 4.90 29.68
N ILE A 221 3.96 3.86 28.90
CA ILE A 221 4.42 2.56 29.42
C ILE A 221 5.78 2.73 30.11
N ASN A 222 6.70 3.48 29.49
CA ASN A 222 8.01 3.78 30.07
C ASN A 222 7.91 4.60 31.36
N GLU A 223 7.04 5.61 31.40
CA GLU A 223 6.79 6.42 32.60
C GLU A 223 6.27 5.55 33.75
N ALA A 224 5.28 4.69 33.46
CA ALA A 224 4.73 3.74 34.42
C ALA A 224 5.78 2.72 34.89
N ALA A 225 6.63 2.22 33.99
CA ALA A 225 7.73 1.32 34.35
C ALA A 225 8.75 1.99 35.28
N ASN A 226 9.14 3.22 34.97
CA ASN A 226 10.08 3.99 35.80
C ASN A 226 9.48 4.31 37.18
N GLU A 227 8.18 4.65 37.25
CA GLU A 227 7.50 4.86 38.53
C GLU A 227 7.48 3.59 39.38
N ALA A 228 7.19 2.43 38.77
CA ALA A 228 7.21 1.15 39.44
C ALA A 228 8.62 0.81 39.99
N GLU A 229 9.68 1.05 39.21
CA GLU A 229 11.06 0.86 39.62
C GLU A 229 11.52 1.85 40.70
N CYS A 230 11.01 3.09 40.71
CA CYS A 230 11.27 4.05 41.79
C CYS A 230 10.69 3.58 43.13
N VAL A 231 9.50 2.98 43.11
CA VAL A 231 8.86 2.41 44.30
C VAL A 231 9.56 1.13 44.75
N SER A 232 9.96 0.29 43.79
CA SER A 232 10.62 -0.98 44.02
C SER A 232 11.86 -1.07 43.14
N PRO A 233 13.04 -0.60 43.61
CA PRO A 233 14.26 -0.67 42.82
C PRO A 233 14.80 -2.11 42.78
N PRO A 234 15.44 -2.52 41.67
CA PRO A 234 16.02 -3.85 41.55
C PRO A 234 17.11 -4.09 42.63
N LYS A 235 17.21 -5.34 43.11
CA LYS A 235 18.22 -5.74 44.12
C LYS A 235 19.61 -5.80 43.47
N GLY A 236 20.30 -4.68 43.43
CA GLY A 236 21.64 -4.54 42.85
C GLY A 236 21.71 -3.31 41.97
N GLY A 237 22.24 -2.22 42.52
CA GLY A 237 22.26 -0.92 41.86
C GLY A 237 23.07 -0.89 40.56
N ILE A 238 22.51 -0.16 39.59
CA ILE A 238 23.12 0.55 38.48
C ILE A 238 23.92 -0.28 37.46
N GLN A 239 23.24 -0.66 36.37
CA GLN A 239 23.73 -0.35 35.02
C GLN A 239 22.55 -0.33 34.05
N GLY A 240 22.18 0.87 33.61
CA GLY A 240 21.22 1.08 32.54
C GLY A 240 21.79 0.53 31.24
N GLN A 241 21.51 -0.74 30.94
CA GLN A 241 21.63 -1.24 29.59
C GLN A 241 20.29 -0.92 28.91
N LEU A 242 20.20 0.28 28.31
CA LEU A 242 19.22 0.49 27.25
C LEU A 242 19.42 -0.66 26.25
N PRO A 243 18.37 -1.40 25.87
CA PRO A 243 18.50 -2.51 24.95
C PRO A 243 19.18 -1.99 23.68
N SER A 244 20.32 -2.58 23.38
CA SER A 244 21.08 -2.32 22.17
C SER A 244 20.17 -2.66 20.99
N ASP A 245 20.05 -1.76 20.02
CA ASP A 245 19.36 -1.99 18.73
C ASP A 245 20.08 -3.04 17.85
N GLU A 246 20.74 -4.04 18.47
CA GLU A 246 21.43 -5.10 17.76
C GLU A 246 20.44 -6.18 17.30
N SER A 247 19.99 -5.96 16.07
CA SER A 247 20.03 -6.97 15.01
C SER A 247 19.30 -8.30 15.27
N ASP A 248 17.97 -8.21 15.34
CA ASP A 248 17.08 -9.36 15.11
C ASP A 248 16.34 -9.23 13.75
N SER A 249 17.07 -8.76 12.73
CA SER A 249 16.58 -8.68 11.35
C SER A 249 16.25 -10.07 10.77
N SER A 250 16.93 -11.13 11.24
CA SER A 250 16.73 -12.51 10.81
C SER A 250 15.40 -13.12 11.27
N ASN A 251 14.96 -12.83 12.50
CA ASN A 251 13.66 -13.31 13.00
C ASN A 251 12.49 -12.54 12.39
N LEU A 252 12.68 -11.26 12.06
CA LEU A 252 11.65 -10.44 11.40
C LEU A 252 11.34 -10.94 9.99
N VAL A 253 12.35 -11.33 9.21
CA VAL A 253 12.11 -11.96 7.89
C VAL A 253 11.33 -13.25 8.06
N THR A 254 11.52 -14.01 9.14
CA THR A 254 10.85 -15.30 9.32
C THR A 254 9.37 -15.14 9.70
N VAL A 255 9.04 -14.25 10.66
CA VAL A 255 7.63 -13.99 11.05
C VAL A 255 6.86 -13.33 9.91
N ILE A 256 7.52 -12.45 9.14
CA ILE A 256 6.90 -11.75 8.02
C ILE A 256 6.84 -12.65 6.78
N SER A 257 7.77 -13.60 6.56
CA SER A 257 7.69 -14.57 5.46
C SER A 257 6.55 -15.58 5.61
N ALA A 258 6.04 -15.78 6.83
CA ALA A 258 4.85 -16.59 7.06
C ALA A 258 3.55 -15.87 6.64
N VAL A 259 3.60 -14.55 6.46
CA VAL A 259 2.53 -13.72 5.88
C VAL A 259 2.97 -13.37 4.44
N PRO A 260 2.11 -13.39 3.41
CA PRO A 260 2.57 -13.28 2.02
C PRO A 260 3.01 -11.85 1.60
N ILE A 261 3.86 -11.20 2.39
CA ILE A 261 4.53 -9.91 2.15
C ILE A 261 5.65 -10.06 1.10
N CYS A 262 6.09 -11.30 0.84
CA CYS A 262 7.15 -11.60 -0.12
C CYS A 262 6.87 -11.12 -1.55
N TRP A 263 5.61 -10.90 -1.94
CA TRP A 263 5.34 -10.44 -3.31
C TRP A 263 5.85 -9.03 -3.56
N LEU A 264 5.70 -8.10 -2.62
CA LEU A 264 6.15 -6.72 -2.85
C LEU A 264 7.68 -6.59 -2.86
N LEU A 265 8.39 -7.27 -1.94
CA LEU A 265 9.84 -7.27 -1.92
C LEU A 265 10.47 -8.03 -3.11
N ALA A 266 9.84 -9.12 -3.58
CA ALA A 266 10.31 -9.86 -4.74
C ALA A 266 10.12 -9.11 -6.07
N THR A 267 9.07 -8.29 -6.21
CA THR A 267 8.96 -7.40 -7.38
C THR A 267 9.99 -6.27 -7.38
N ILE A 268 10.42 -5.79 -6.21
CA ILE A 268 11.42 -4.70 -6.11
C ILE A 268 12.81 -5.16 -6.59
N THR A 269 13.17 -6.42 -6.37
CA THR A 269 14.48 -6.95 -6.81
C THR A 269 14.55 -7.33 -8.29
N ARG A 270 13.43 -7.34 -9.02
CA ARG A 270 13.41 -7.71 -10.44
C ARG A 270 13.32 -6.52 -11.42
N VAL A 271 13.27 -5.28 -10.92
CA VAL A 271 13.15 -4.06 -11.74
C VAL A 271 14.29 -3.05 -11.48
N LEU A 272 15.22 -3.37 -10.58
CA LEU A 272 16.55 -2.75 -10.54
C LEU A 272 17.53 -3.61 -11.34
#